data_AF-A0A7C5MAJ9-F1
#
_entry.id   AF-A0A7C5MAJ9-F1
#
_cell.length_a   1.000
_cell.length_b   1.000
_cell.length_c   1.000
_cell.angle_alpha   90.00
_cell.angle_beta   90.00
_cell.angle_gamma   90.00
#
_symmetry.space_group_name_H-M   'P 1'
#
loop_
_entity.id
_entity.type
_entity.pdbx_description
1 polymer ?
#
loop_
_entity_poly.entity_id
_entity_poly.type
_entity_poly.pdbx_seq_one_letter_code
_entity_poly.pdbx_strand_id
1 'polypeptide(L)'
;MKRKSARPAGPFKDDQARPVWTATRPLREYTYYVPRFSDHAHAFVGALRGAGCRVHLLPPSDDESYELGLRHAYGRECHPYIALLGDLLRAARSPGFVPDEACFYGPSYMGPCLLPQYPTAMSLVLKRLGLEHVTLLNIADPPTMAELGRGYIARLVLGLLAIDRLHKWKVETEGYEQTPGEVARVHAQNLQAIEDALASGGFFNTLRQCVARFKRIPLRPDVGSRPKVGVAGDIYTRINPKANDHLYERLRAGGFEVWTSCMMIDVSW
;
A
#
# COMPACT_ATOMS: atom_id res chain seq x y z
N MET A 1 -59.25 13.85 -1.45
CA MET A 1 -58.07 14.73 -1.61
C MET A 1 -56.96 14.29 -0.66
N LYS A 2 -55.98 13.52 -1.14
CA LYS A 2 -54.81 13.10 -0.32
C LYS A 2 -53.75 14.20 -0.37
N ARG A 3 -53.42 14.80 0.79
CA ARG A 3 -52.31 15.76 0.94
C ARG A 3 -50.98 15.03 0.69
N LYS A 4 -50.25 15.43 -0.36
CA LYS A 4 -48.85 15.06 -0.55
C LYS A 4 -48.01 15.82 0.48
N SER A 5 -47.45 15.12 1.47
CA SER A 5 -46.43 15.69 2.34
C SER A 5 -45.13 15.84 1.53
N ALA A 6 -44.71 17.07 1.25
CA ALA A 6 -43.38 17.34 0.74
C ALA A 6 -42.35 16.92 1.80
N ARG A 7 -41.43 16.01 1.45
CA ARG A 7 -40.24 15.76 2.27
C ARG A 7 -39.43 17.07 2.32
N PRO A 8 -38.97 17.53 3.49
CA PRO A 8 -38.05 18.66 3.54
C PRO A 8 -36.75 18.26 2.84
N ALA A 9 -36.28 19.12 1.94
CA ALA A 9 -34.97 18.98 1.33
C ALA A 9 -33.90 19.04 2.44
N GLY A 10 -33.09 18.00 2.56
CA GLY A 10 -31.95 17.98 3.47
C GLY A 10 -30.90 19.04 3.08
N PRO A 11 -29.96 19.38 3.97
CA PRO A 11 -29.04 20.50 3.80
C PRO A 11 -27.95 20.29 2.73
N PHE A 12 -27.91 19.11 2.08
CA PHE A 12 -26.99 18.85 0.99
C PHE A 12 -27.62 19.34 -0.31
N LYS A 13 -27.36 20.60 -0.66
CA LYS A 13 -27.45 21.03 -2.05
C LYS A 13 -26.49 20.13 -2.84
N ASP A 14 -27.03 19.49 -3.86
CA ASP A 14 -26.30 18.75 -4.90
C ASP A 14 -25.51 19.79 -5.71
N ASP A 15 -24.45 20.31 -5.10
CA ASP A 15 -23.37 20.98 -5.82
C ASP A 15 -22.78 19.89 -6.72
N GLN A 16 -22.68 20.12 -8.02
CA GLN A 16 -22.20 19.15 -9.01
C GLN A 16 -20.75 18.73 -8.72
N ALA A 17 -20.57 17.90 -7.70
CA ALA A 17 -19.29 17.55 -7.14
C ALA A 17 -18.63 16.59 -8.12
N ARG A 18 -17.47 16.99 -8.63
CA ARG A 18 -16.59 16.15 -9.43
C ARG A 18 -16.48 14.76 -8.77
N PRO A 19 -16.70 13.66 -9.50
CA PRO A 19 -16.51 12.33 -8.95
C PRO A 19 -15.06 12.19 -8.48
N VAL A 20 -14.88 11.67 -7.27
CA VAL A 20 -13.58 11.56 -6.61
C VAL A 20 -12.59 10.65 -7.37
N TRP A 21 -13.09 9.94 -8.38
CA TRP A 21 -12.40 8.94 -9.19
C TRP A 21 -12.04 9.40 -10.59
N THR A 22 -12.24 10.68 -10.91
CA THR A 22 -12.03 11.17 -12.26
C THR A 22 -10.63 11.74 -12.42
N ALA A 23 -9.83 11.14 -13.29
CA ALA A 23 -8.61 11.75 -13.78
C ALA A 23 -8.96 13.06 -14.51
N THR A 24 -8.35 14.18 -14.11
CA THR A 24 -8.43 15.48 -14.76
C THR A 24 -7.42 15.71 -15.87
N ARG A 25 -6.49 14.79 -16.05
CA ARG A 25 -5.32 14.88 -16.92
C ARG A 25 -4.97 13.50 -17.47
N PRO A 26 -4.28 13.41 -18.61
CA PRO A 26 -3.71 12.16 -19.08
C PRO A 26 -2.88 11.50 -17.98
N LEU A 27 -2.99 10.17 -17.83
CA LEU A 27 -2.41 9.49 -16.67
C LEU A 27 -0.89 9.69 -16.53
N ARG A 28 -0.19 9.85 -17.65
CA ARG A 28 1.28 10.02 -17.68
C ARG A 28 1.76 11.39 -17.22
N GLU A 29 0.86 12.37 -17.18
CA GLU A 29 1.19 13.73 -16.75
C GLU A 29 1.21 13.88 -15.23
N TYR A 30 0.62 12.95 -14.48
CA TYR A 30 0.66 13.02 -13.03
C TYR A 30 2.03 12.70 -12.45
N THR A 31 2.27 13.29 -11.28
CA THR A 31 3.22 12.81 -10.29
C THR A 31 2.47 11.95 -9.28
N TYR A 32 2.71 10.64 -9.33
CA TYR A 32 2.07 9.68 -8.45
C TYR A 32 2.76 9.64 -7.09
N TYR A 33 1.99 9.78 -6.02
CA TYR A 33 2.43 9.56 -4.64
C TYR A 33 1.83 8.25 -4.14
N VAL A 34 2.68 7.23 -4.01
CA VAL A 34 2.27 5.89 -3.56
C VAL A 34 2.62 5.76 -2.07
N PRO A 35 1.63 5.56 -1.18
CA PRO A 35 1.90 5.39 0.25
C PRO A 35 2.58 4.05 0.53
N ARG A 36 3.40 3.99 1.58
CA ARG A 36 4.01 2.74 2.07
C ARG A 36 3.06 1.92 2.92
N PHE A 37 1.90 1.59 2.36
CA PHE A 37 0.91 0.75 3.04
C PHE A 37 1.43 -0.66 3.33
N SER A 38 2.32 -1.17 2.47
CA SER A 38 3.06 -2.41 2.67
C SER A 38 4.24 -2.48 1.69
N ASP A 39 5.01 -3.57 1.73
CA ASP A 39 6.04 -3.87 0.74
C ASP A 39 5.51 -3.91 -0.70
N HIS A 40 4.22 -4.23 -0.89
CA HIS A 40 3.57 -4.24 -2.20
C HIS A 40 3.58 -2.87 -2.89
N ALA A 41 3.77 -1.78 -2.16
CA ALA A 41 3.92 -0.46 -2.74
C ALA A 41 5.07 -0.40 -3.78
N HIS A 42 6.12 -1.20 -3.62
CA HIS A 42 7.19 -1.34 -4.62
C HIS A 42 6.70 -1.90 -5.96
N ALA A 43 5.71 -2.80 -5.96
CA ALA A 43 5.10 -3.29 -7.20
C ALA A 43 4.32 -2.19 -7.93
N PHE A 44 3.62 -1.33 -7.18
CA PHE A 44 2.91 -0.17 -7.74
C PHE A 44 3.89 0.80 -8.39
N VAL A 45 4.97 1.13 -7.68
CA VAL A 45 6.02 2.03 -8.16
C VAL A 45 6.68 1.49 -9.41
N GLY A 46 7.13 0.23 -9.38
CA GLY A 46 7.78 -0.41 -10.52
C GLY A 46 6.85 -0.50 -11.75
N ALA A 47 5.58 -0.83 -11.55
CA ALA A 47 4.60 -0.90 -12.63
C ALA A 47 4.31 0.48 -13.26
N LEU A 48 4.09 1.51 -12.44
CA LEU A 48 3.86 2.87 -12.90
C LEU A 48 5.09 3.45 -13.63
N ARG A 49 6.30 3.25 -13.07
CA ARG A 49 7.54 3.66 -13.74
C ARG A 49 7.75 2.92 -15.05
N GLY A 50 7.46 1.63 -15.10
CA GLY A 50 7.52 0.82 -16.32
C GLY A 50 6.48 1.22 -17.36
N ALA A 51 5.42 1.92 -16.95
CA ALA A 51 4.51 2.58 -17.87
C ALA A 51 5.06 3.92 -18.35
N GLY A 52 6.01 4.57 -17.66
CA GLY A 52 6.52 5.90 -17.99
C GLY A 52 5.91 7.03 -17.16
N CYS A 53 5.33 6.71 -16.00
CA CYS A 53 4.78 7.71 -15.07
C CYS A 53 5.87 8.22 -14.10
N ARG A 54 5.72 9.48 -13.64
CA ARG A 54 6.52 10.03 -12.52
C ARG A 54 5.97 9.49 -11.21
N VAL A 55 6.82 8.92 -10.34
CA VAL A 55 6.36 8.25 -9.11
C VAL A 55 7.29 8.51 -7.94
N HIS A 56 6.70 8.97 -6.83
CA HIS A 56 7.30 9.01 -5.50
C HIS A 56 6.70 7.91 -4.64
N LEU A 57 7.58 7.04 -4.14
CA LEU A 57 7.26 6.17 -3.02
C LEU A 57 7.40 7.00 -1.75
N LEU A 58 6.30 7.16 -1.01
CA LEU A 58 6.34 7.88 0.27
C LEU A 58 7.19 7.10 1.29
N PRO A 59 7.71 7.74 2.35
CA PRO A 59 8.31 7.00 3.45
C PRO A 59 7.26 6.16 4.20
N PRO A 60 7.67 5.17 5.02
CA PRO A 60 6.78 4.52 5.98
C PRO A 60 6.09 5.56 6.88
N SER A 61 4.82 5.32 7.21
CA SER A 61 4.07 6.17 8.14
C SER A 61 4.76 6.20 9.50
N ASP A 62 4.97 7.41 10.05
CA ASP A 62 5.57 7.64 11.36
C ASP A 62 4.58 8.40 12.27
N ASP A 63 5.03 8.79 13.46
CA ASP A 63 4.19 9.50 14.43
C ASP A 63 3.63 10.81 13.89
N GLU A 64 4.37 11.50 13.00
CA GLU A 64 3.89 12.71 12.33
C GLU A 64 2.74 12.38 11.37
N SER A 65 2.87 11.31 10.57
CA SER A 65 1.76 10.84 9.73
C SER A 65 0.52 10.55 10.57
N TYR A 66 0.65 9.83 11.70
CA TYR A 66 -0.50 9.52 12.55
C TYR A 66 -1.12 10.77 13.18
N GLU A 67 -0.32 11.70 13.67
CA GLU A 67 -0.81 12.95 14.25
C GLU A 67 -1.60 13.77 13.22
N LEU A 68 -1.08 13.88 11.99
CA LEU A 68 -1.76 14.58 10.89
C LEU A 68 -3.07 13.90 10.50
N GLY A 69 -3.06 12.57 10.39
CA GLY A 69 -4.27 11.80 10.12
C GLY A 69 -5.34 12.02 11.19
N LEU A 70 -4.97 11.91 12.47
CA LEU A 70 -5.89 12.06 13.60
C LEU A 70 -6.48 13.47 13.67
N ARG A 71 -5.67 14.50 13.36
CA ARG A 71 -6.11 15.90 13.38
C ARG A 71 -7.22 16.20 12.38
N HIS A 72 -7.26 15.49 11.25
CA HIS A 72 -8.14 15.81 10.13
C HIS A 72 -9.20 14.74 9.83
N ALA A 73 -9.05 13.53 10.36
CA ALA A 73 -10.07 12.49 10.26
C ALA A 73 -11.33 12.84 11.08
N TYR A 74 -12.44 12.17 10.77
CA TYR A 74 -13.74 12.38 11.43
C TYR A 74 -13.91 11.55 12.71
N GLY A 75 -12.91 10.74 13.08
CA GLY A 75 -12.85 9.99 14.33
C GLY A 75 -13.63 8.67 14.31
N ARG A 76 -14.07 8.19 13.14
CA ARG A 76 -14.75 6.88 12.98
C ARG A 76 -14.04 5.95 12.00
N GLU A 77 -12.98 6.45 11.38
CA GLU A 77 -12.19 5.72 10.42
C GLU A 77 -11.21 4.80 11.13
N CYS A 78 -10.91 3.66 10.51
CA CYS A 78 -9.97 2.72 11.07
C CYS A 78 -8.52 3.23 10.99
N HIS A 79 -7.65 2.62 11.78
CA HIS A 79 -6.23 2.96 11.88
C HIS A 79 -5.49 3.09 10.52
N PRO A 80 -5.71 2.22 9.52
CA PRO A 80 -5.10 2.40 8.20
C PRO A 80 -5.53 3.68 7.47
N TYR A 81 -6.78 4.13 7.62
CA TYR A 81 -7.22 5.39 7.01
C TYR A 81 -6.45 6.58 7.58
N ILE A 82 -6.31 6.61 8.91
CA ILE A 82 -5.57 7.66 9.63
C ILE A 82 -4.14 7.75 9.08
N ALA A 83 -3.46 6.62 8.98
CA ALA A 83 -2.09 6.59 8.47
C ALA A 83 -1.98 7.10 7.03
N LEU A 84 -2.84 6.61 6.13
CA LEU A 84 -2.79 6.99 4.71
C LEU A 84 -3.20 8.45 4.49
N LEU A 85 -4.17 8.97 5.26
CA LEU A 85 -4.51 10.39 5.24
C LEU A 85 -3.32 11.22 5.71
N GLY A 86 -2.67 10.80 6.80
CA GLY A 86 -1.45 11.40 7.29
C GLY A 86 -0.34 11.49 6.26
N ASP A 87 -0.03 10.37 5.60
CA ASP A 87 0.98 10.27 4.55
C ASP A 87 0.68 11.21 3.37
N LEU A 88 -0.59 11.29 2.96
CA LEU A 88 -1.06 12.23 1.93
C LEU A 88 -0.84 13.69 2.37
N LEU A 89 -1.28 14.06 3.57
CA LEU A 89 -1.17 15.42 4.06
C LEU A 89 0.28 15.84 4.29
N ARG A 90 1.14 14.90 4.69
CA ARG A 90 2.58 15.11 4.81
C ARG A 90 3.23 15.30 3.44
N ALA A 91 2.88 14.48 2.46
CA ALA A 91 3.34 14.65 1.08
C ALA A 91 2.94 16.02 0.52
N ALA A 92 1.71 16.48 0.80
CA ALA A 92 1.21 17.78 0.38
C ALA A 92 1.98 18.98 0.96
N ARG A 93 2.75 18.77 2.04
CA ARG A 93 3.62 19.79 2.66
C ARG A 93 5.07 19.73 2.16
N SER A 94 5.42 18.72 1.37
CA SER A 94 6.79 18.56 0.89
C SER A 94 7.14 19.64 -0.14
N PRO A 95 8.41 20.13 -0.16
CA PRO A 95 8.86 21.04 -1.19
C PRO A 95 8.68 20.44 -2.58
N GLY A 96 8.07 21.20 -3.50
CA GLY A 96 7.84 20.76 -4.87
C GLY A 96 6.55 19.94 -5.08
N PHE A 97 5.71 19.77 -4.05
CA PHE A 97 4.37 19.23 -4.23
C PHE A 97 3.49 20.22 -5.02
N VAL A 98 2.97 19.78 -6.17
CA VAL A 98 2.07 20.58 -7.03
C VAL A 98 0.69 19.91 -7.04
N PRO A 99 -0.33 20.47 -6.36
CA PRO A 99 -1.64 19.84 -6.24
C PRO A 99 -2.29 19.43 -7.58
N ASP A 100 -2.21 20.29 -8.60
CA ASP A 100 -2.77 20.05 -9.94
C ASP A 100 -2.07 18.95 -10.73
N GLU A 101 -0.87 18.53 -10.32
CA GLU A 101 -0.12 17.42 -10.91
C GLU A 101 -0.08 16.20 -10.00
N ALA A 102 -0.50 16.32 -8.75
CA ALA A 102 -0.39 15.26 -7.76
C ALA A 102 -1.52 14.24 -7.90
N CYS A 103 -1.14 12.97 -7.93
CA CYS A 103 -2.06 11.85 -7.85
C CYS A 103 -1.69 10.95 -6.66
N PHE A 104 -2.51 10.92 -5.61
CA PHE A 104 -2.34 9.93 -4.55
C PHE A 104 -2.92 8.61 -5.01
N TYR A 105 -2.07 7.59 -5.12
CA TYR A 105 -2.41 6.33 -5.75
C TYR A 105 -2.14 5.13 -4.86
N GLY A 106 -3.18 4.36 -4.57
CA GLY A 106 -3.12 3.33 -3.55
C GLY A 106 -3.86 2.04 -3.86
N PRO A 107 -3.84 1.10 -2.91
CA PRO A 107 -4.54 -0.16 -3.03
C PRO A 107 -6.05 0.07 -2.95
N SER A 108 -6.80 -0.93 -3.36
CA SER A 108 -8.24 -1.00 -3.17
C SER A 108 -8.64 -2.45 -2.98
N TYR A 109 -9.90 -2.67 -2.62
CA TYR A 109 -10.38 -3.97 -2.19
C TYR A 109 -11.84 -4.18 -2.60
N MET A 110 -12.16 -5.38 -3.08
CA MET A 110 -13.53 -5.77 -3.42
C MET A 110 -14.04 -6.73 -2.35
N GLY A 111 -14.61 -6.19 -1.28
CA GLY A 111 -15.17 -6.96 -0.16
C GLY A 111 -15.71 -6.04 0.95
N PRO A 112 -15.90 -6.54 2.19
CA PRO A 112 -16.59 -5.79 3.25
C PRO A 112 -15.79 -4.61 3.82
N CYS A 113 -14.52 -4.45 3.47
CA CYS A 113 -13.68 -3.35 3.94
C CYS A 113 -14.07 -2.02 3.25
N LEU A 114 -14.00 -0.91 4.01
CA LEU A 114 -14.29 0.44 3.51
C LEU A 114 -13.14 1.09 2.74
N LEU A 115 -12.04 0.37 2.47
CA LEU A 115 -10.91 0.87 1.68
C LEU A 115 -11.31 1.56 0.36
N PRO A 116 -12.31 1.06 -0.42
CA PRO A 116 -12.78 1.75 -1.61
C PRO A 116 -13.37 3.15 -1.33
N GLN A 117 -13.80 3.46 -0.11
CA GLN A 117 -14.36 4.76 0.25
C GLN A 117 -13.30 5.76 0.73
N TYR A 118 -12.03 5.33 0.89
CA TYR A 118 -10.97 6.20 1.42
C TYR A 118 -10.78 7.45 0.57
N PRO A 119 -10.68 7.36 -0.77
CA PRO A 119 -10.58 8.55 -1.61
C PRO A 119 -11.73 9.52 -1.42
N THR A 120 -12.96 9.04 -1.33
CA THR A 120 -14.12 9.89 -1.05
C THR A 120 -13.95 10.66 0.24
N ALA A 121 -13.62 9.99 1.34
CA ALA A 121 -13.41 10.65 2.62
C ALA A 121 -12.21 11.62 2.59
N MET A 122 -11.10 11.22 1.98
CA MET A 122 -9.90 12.05 1.81
C MET A 122 -10.19 13.30 0.96
N SER A 123 -11.00 13.21 -0.10
CA SER A 123 -11.35 14.36 -0.94
C SER A 123 -12.09 15.45 -0.14
N LEU A 124 -12.94 15.06 0.80
CA LEU A 124 -13.64 16.01 1.68
C LEU A 124 -12.66 16.71 2.63
N VAL A 125 -11.63 16.01 3.11
CA VAL A 125 -10.56 16.61 3.91
C VAL A 125 -9.72 17.56 3.05
N LEU A 126 -9.29 17.15 1.86
CA LEU A 126 -8.52 17.98 0.95
C LEU A 126 -9.27 19.25 0.56
N LYS A 127 -10.57 19.17 0.28
CA LYS A 127 -11.43 20.34 0.02
C LYS A 127 -11.41 21.34 1.18
N ARG A 128 -11.52 20.87 2.42
CA ARG A 128 -11.45 21.74 3.61
C ARG A 128 -10.09 22.42 3.79
N LEU A 129 -9.04 21.81 3.27
CA LEU A 129 -7.66 22.31 3.34
C LEU A 129 -7.25 23.11 2.09
N GLY A 130 -8.15 23.34 1.13
CA GLY A 130 -7.83 24.03 -0.13
C GLY A 130 -6.96 23.20 -1.09
N LEU A 131 -6.91 21.88 -0.93
CA LEU A 131 -6.13 20.93 -1.74
C LEU A 131 -7.03 20.08 -2.67
N GLU A 132 -8.21 20.59 -3.04
CA GLU A 132 -9.20 19.87 -3.86
C GLU A 132 -8.71 19.48 -5.27
N HIS A 133 -7.61 20.06 -5.72
CA HIS A 133 -6.97 19.76 -7.00
C HIS A 133 -6.18 18.44 -6.99
N VAL A 134 -5.81 17.93 -5.81
CA VAL A 134 -5.10 16.65 -5.69
C VAL A 134 -6.01 15.53 -6.18
N THR A 135 -5.52 14.76 -7.15
CA THR A 135 -6.26 13.63 -7.71
C THR A 135 -6.07 12.39 -6.83
N LEU A 136 -7.15 11.63 -6.58
CA LEU A 136 -7.12 10.42 -5.76
C LEU A 136 -7.54 9.23 -6.62
N LEU A 137 -6.64 8.27 -6.85
CA LEU A 137 -6.91 7.09 -7.66
C LEU A 137 -6.53 5.82 -6.89
N ASN A 138 -7.08 4.68 -7.31
CA ASN A 138 -6.70 3.38 -6.77
C ASN A 138 -6.73 2.30 -7.85
N ILE A 139 -6.32 1.08 -7.50
CA ILE A 139 -6.29 -0.07 -8.42
C ILE A 139 -7.66 -0.65 -8.77
N ALA A 140 -8.74 -0.32 -8.04
CA ALA A 140 -10.07 -0.89 -8.25
C ALA A 140 -10.88 -0.20 -9.34
N ASP A 141 -10.31 0.78 -10.04
CA ASP A 141 -10.85 1.28 -11.30
C ASP A 141 -9.97 0.88 -12.51
N PRO A 142 -9.98 -0.42 -12.90
CA PRO A 142 -9.23 -0.90 -14.07
C PRO A 142 -9.51 -0.12 -15.37
N PRO A 143 -10.75 0.33 -15.67
CA PRO A 143 -11.02 1.16 -16.85
C PRO A 143 -10.16 2.42 -16.92
N THR A 144 -10.00 3.14 -15.81
CA THR A 144 -9.14 4.33 -15.75
C THR A 144 -7.67 3.95 -15.98
N MET A 145 -7.18 2.91 -15.31
CA MET A 145 -5.78 2.50 -15.44
C MET A 145 -5.46 1.77 -16.76
N ALA A 146 -6.47 1.37 -17.54
CA ALA A 146 -6.30 0.70 -18.83
C ALA A 146 -5.54 1.56 -19.85
N GLU A 147 -5.59 2.89 -19.73
CA GLU A 147 -4.82 3.85 -20.55
C GLU A 147 -3.31 3.64 -20.41
N LEU A 148 -2.83 3.15 -19.27
CA LEU A 148 -1.41 2.79 -19.09
C LEU A 148 -1.00 1.52 -19.85
N GLY A 149 -1.98 0.82 -20.43
CA GLY A 149 -1.79 -0.36 -21.28
C GLY A 149 -1.71 -1.68 -20.51
N ARG A 150 -1.90 -2.79 -21.22
CA ARG A 150 -1.84 -4.16 -20.65
C ARG A 150 -0.51 -4.47 -19.96
N GLY A 151 0.56 -3.84 -20.41
CA GLY A 151 1.90 -3.98 -19.81
C GLY A 151 1.98 -3.47 -18.37
N TYR A 152 1.18 -2.45 -18.00
CA TYR A 152 1.08 -1.97 -16.62
C TYR A 152 0.45 -3.04 -15.71
N ILE A 153 -0.72 -3.57 -16.12
CA ILE A 153 -1.46 -4.58 -15.36
C ILE A 153 -0.61 -5.83 -15.15
N ALA A 154 0.04 -6.33 -16.20
CA ALA A 154 0.91 -7.50 -16.10
C ALA A 154 2.08 -7.28 -15.12
N ARG A 155 2.74 -6.12 -15.16
CA ARG A 155 3.80 -5.76 -14.21
C ARG A 155 3.29 -5.70 -12.78
N LEU A 156 2.16 -5.03 -12.57
CA LEU A 156 1.57 -4.88 -11.25
C LEU A 156 1.25 -6.26 -10.64
N VAL A 157 0.56 -7.14 -11.39
CA VAL A 157 0.22 -8.49 -10.93
C VAL A 157 1.49 -9.30 -10.63
N LEU A 158 2.46 -9.32 -11.54
CA LEU A 158 3.72 -10.05 -11.33
C LEU A 158 4.47 -9.55 -10.09
N GLY A 159 4.60 -8.23 -9.95
CA GLY A 159 5.25 -7.60 -8.80
C GLY A 159 4.55 -7.90 -7.49
N LEU A 160 3.23 -7.76 -7.47
CA LEU A 160 2.41 -8.07 -6.31
C LEU A 160 2.64 -9.51 -5.86
N LEU A 161 2.55 -10.49 -6.77
CA LEU A 161 2.68 -11.92 -6.44
C LEU A 161 4.09 -12.27 -5.96
N ALA A 162 5.12 -11.71 -6.59
CA ALA A 162 6.51 -11.94 -6.17
C ALA A 162 6.78 -11.34 -4.79
N ILE A 163 6.34 -10.11 -4.53
CA ILE A 163 6.56 -9.43 -3.25
C ILE A 163 5.80 -10.15 -2.13
N ASP A 164 4.55 -10.57 -2.35
CA ASP A 164 3.78 -11.34 -1.35
C ASP A 164 4.56 -12.60 -0.92
N ARG A 165 5.11 -13.35 -1.89
CA ARG A 165 5.88 -14.55 -1.58
C ARG A 165 7.21 -14.26 -0.88
N LEU A 166 7.95 -13.23 -1.31
CA LEU A 166 9.20 -12.83 -0.66
C LEU A 166 8.95 -12.34 0.77
N HIS A 167 7.87 -11.59 1.00
CA HIS A 167 7.47 -11.15 2.33
C HIS A 167 7.13 -12.35 3.23
N LYS A 168 6.37 -13.32 2.74
CA LYS A 168 6.09 -14.56 3.49
C LYS A 168 7.37 -15.32 3.84
N TRP A 169 8.30 -15.47 2.87
CA TRP A 169 9.57 -16.12 3.12
C TRP A 169 10.42 -15.37 4.15
N LYS A 170 10.46 -14.03 4.11
CA LYS A 170 11.07 -13.20 5.16
C LYS A 170 10.49 -13.58 6.53
N VAL A 171 9.17 -13.49 6.70
CA VAL A 171 8.51 -13.71 8.01
C VAL A 171 8.81 -15.11 8.57
N GLU A 172 8.76 -16.13 7.71
CA GLU A 172 9.02 -17.53 8.08
C GLU A 172 10.49 -17.81 8.45
N THR A 173 11.45 -17.02 7.93
CA THR A 173 12.90 -17.26 8.14
C THR A 173 13.57 -16.32 9.13
N GLU A 174 13.02 -15.13 9.36
CA GLU A 174 13.62 -14.10 10.21
C GLU A 174 13.83 -14.57 11.67
N GLY A 175 13.00 -15.50 12.16
CA GLY A 175 13.19 -16.09 13.49
C GLY A 175 14.42 -17.01 13.60
N TYR A 176 14.98 -17.43 12.47
CA TYR A 176 16.04 -18.42 12.38
C TYR A 176 17.34 -17.89 11.77
N GLU A 177 17.45 -16.59 11.48
CA GLU A 177 18.68 -16.02 10.95
C GLU A 177 19.86 -16.20 11.94
N GLN A 178 21.04 -16.58 11.44
CA GLN A 178 22.23 -16.67 12.28
C GLN A 178 22.78 -15.28 12.61
N THR A 179 22.70 -14.35 11.66
CA THR A 179 23.09 -12.95 11.82
C THR A 179 21.84 -12.09 11.96
N PRO A 180 21.58 -11.45 13.11
CA PRO A 180 20.42 -10.58 13.29
C PRO A 180 20.34 -9.49 12.21
N GLY A 181 19.17 -9.34 11.59
CA GLY A 181 18.86 -8.38 10.53
C GLY A 181 19.29 -8.78 9.12
N GLU A 182 19.94 -9.93 8.91
CA GLU A 182 20.38 -10.37 7.59
C GLU A 182 19.21 -10.64 6.64
N VAL A 183 18.17 -11.31 7.12
CA VAL A 183 16.96 -11.59 6.33
C VAL A 183 16.25 -10.29 5.95
N ALA A 184 16.12 -9.36 6.89
CA ALA A 184 15.51 -8.05 6.63
C ALA A 184 16.30 -7.25 5.58
N ARG A 185 17.63 -7.26 5.66
CA ARG A 185 18.51 -6.59 4.70
C ARG A 185 18.39 -7.20 3.30
N VAL A 186 18.42 -8.53 3.18
CA VAL A 186 18.26 -9.22 1.89
C VAL A 186 16.87 -8.98 1.29
N HIS A 187 15.83 -8.97 2.12
CA HIS A 187 14.47 -8.64 1.68
C HIS A 187 14.39 -7.22 1.11
N ALA A 188 14.91 -6.21 1.82
CA ALA A 188 14.94 -4.83 1.33
C ALA A 188 15.68 -4.71 -0.02
N GLN A 189 16.80 -5.40 -0.17
CA GLN A 189 17.54 -5.47 -1.45
C GLN A 189 16.72 -6.12 -2.57
N ASN A 190 15.93 -7.14 -2.25
CA ASN A 190 15.07 -7.81 -3.22
C ASN A 190 13.87 -6.95 -3.62
N LEU A 191 13.29 -6.19 -2.68
CA LEU A 191 12.21 -5.25 -2.99
C LEU A 191 12.65 -4.21 -4.01
N GLN A 192 13.82 -3.58 -3.81
CA GLN A 192 14.36 -2.61 -4.76
C GLN A 192 14.64 -3.27 -6.12
N ALA A 193 15.26 -4.45 -6.12
CA ALA A 193 15.56 -5.15 -7.37
C ALA A 193 14.29 -5.51 -8.16
N ILE A 194 13.22 -5.93 -7.48
CA ILE A 194 11.93 -6.22 -8.11
C ILE A 194 11.29 -4.93 -8.65
N GLU A 195 11.27 -3.85 -7.88
CA GLU A 195 10.79 -2.53 -8.33
C GLU A 195 11.49 -2.10 -9.62
N ASP A 196 12.82 -2.13 -9.64
CA ASP A 196 13.63 -1.75 -10.80
C ASP A 196 13.34 -2.66 -12.00
N ALA A 197 13.30 -3.98 -11.78
CA ALA A 197 13.06 -4.95 -12.86
C ALA A 197 11.64 -4.88 -13.44
N LEU A 198 10.65 -4.44 -12.67
CA LEU A 198 9.32 -4.13 -13.18
C LEU A 198 9.34 -2.88 -14.07
N ALA A 199 10.14 -1.87 -13.69
CA ALA A 199 10.27 -0.63 -14.43
C ALA A 199 11.07 -0.81 -15.74
N SER A 200 12.25 -1.44 -15.69
CA SER A 200 13.19 -1.54 -16.81
C SER A 200 13.18 -2.88 -17.54
N GLY A 201 12.47 -3.89 -17.04
CA GLY A 201 12.46 -5.25 -17.58
C GLY A 201 13.45 -6.20 -16.90
N GLY A 202 13.47 -7.47 -17.34
CA GLY A 202 14.32 -8.52 -16.74
C GLY A 202 13.71 -9.20 -15.51
N PHE A 203 12.43 -8.97 -15.21
CA PHE A 203 11.73 -9.44 -14.02
C PHE A 203 12.01 -10.90 -13.61
N PHE A 204 11.84 -11.87 -14.52
CA PHE A 204 12.03 -13.29 -14.17
C PHE A 204 13.49 -13.63 -13.82
N ASN A 205 14.46 -12.96 -14.45
CA ASN A 205 15.86 -13.14 -14.10
C ASN A 205 16.16 -12.57 -12.71
N THR A 206 15.65 -11.36 -12.44
CA THR A 206 15.77 -10.73 -11.13
C THR A 206 15.09 -11.53 -10.03
N LEU A 207 13.90 -12.09 -10.28
CA LEU A 207 13.20 -12.95 -9.35
C LEU A 207 14.02 -14.20 -9.01
N ARG A 208 14.64 -14.85 -10.01
CA ARG A 208 15.57 -15.97 -9.78
C ARG A 208 16.76 -15.56 -8.90
N GLN A 209 17.30 -14.36 -9.09
CA GLN A 209 18.38 -13.83 -8.24
C GLN A 209 17.90 -13.54 -6.82
N CYS A 210 16.70 -12.99 -6.64
CA CYS A 210 16.10 -12.75 -5.32
C CYS A 210 15.95 -14.05 -4.53
N VAL A 211 15.42 -15.10 -5.18
CA VAL A 211 15.33 -16.45 -4.62
C VAL A 211 16.72 -16.98 -4.26
N ALA A 212 17.71 -16.85 -5.15
CA ALA A 212 19.07 -17.30 -4.88
C ALA A 212 19.72 -16.57 -3.69
N ARG A 213 19.45 -15.26 -3.52
CA ARG A 213 19.92 -14.49 -2.35
C ARG A 213 19.30 -15.02 -1.06
N PHE A 214 17.98 -15.23 -1.03
CA PHE A 214 17.29 -15.82 0.13
C PHE A 214 17.83 -17.20 0.50
N LYS A 215 18.05 -18.09 -0.48
CA LYS A 215 18.59 -19.44 -0.25
C LYS A 215 20.00 -19.46 0.34
N ARG A 216 20.76 -18.38 0.20
CA ARG A 216 22.15 -18.28 0.69
C ARG A 216 22.24 -17.77 2.12
N ILE A 217 21.13 -17.29 2.69
CA ILE A 217 21.13 -16.77 4.06
C ILE A 217 21.40 -17.94 5.02
N PRO A 218 22.44 -17.86 5.87
CA PRO A 218 22.68 -18.85 6.90
C PRO A 218 21.55 -18.82 7.93
N LEU A 219 20.84 -19.93 8.05
CA LEU A 219 19.81 -20.14 9.07
C LEU A 219 20.32 -21.08 10.15
N ARG A 220 19.76 -20.96 11.36
CA ARG A 220 20.06 -21.86 12.46
C ARG A 220 19.67 -23.30 12.11
N PRO A 221 20.35 -24.32 12.68
CA PRO A 221 20.02 -25.72 12.40
C PRO A 221 18.61 -26.15 12.86
N ASP A 222 18.00 -25.41 13.78
CA ASP A 222 16.71 -25.72 14.41
C ASP A 222 15.52 -25.07 13.70
N VAL A 223 15.64 -24.75 12.40
CA VAL A 223 14.52 -24.23 11.58
C VAL A 223 13.31 -25.15 11.69
N GLY A 224 12.15 -24.57 11.99
CA GLY A 224 10.88 -25.27 12.15
C GLY A 224 10.66 -25.90 13.53
N SER A 225 11.60 -25.76 14.47
CA SER A 225 11.45 -26.31 15.84
C SER A 225 10.63 -25.42 16.78
N ARG A 226 10.44 -24.14 16.46
CA ARG A 226 9.75 -23.19 17.33
C ARG A 226 8.24 -23.34 17.23
N PRO A 227 7.47 -23.15 18.33
CA PRO A 227 6.02 -23.08 18.26
C PRO A 227 5.58 -21.98 17.29
N LYS A 228 4.64 -22.32 16.40
CA LYS A 228 4.14 -21.40 15.37
C LYS A 228 2.95 -20.61 15.87
N VAL A 229 2.99 -19.29 15.71
CA VAL A 229 1.88 -18.37 16.01
C VAL A 229 1.35 -17.81 14.70
N GLY A 230 0.08 -18.11 14.41
CA GLY A 230 -0.60 -17.57 13.24
C GLY A 230 -1.16 -16.18 13.51
N VAL A 231 -0.83 -15.20 12.67
CA VAL A 231 -1.37 -13.84 12.74
C VAL A 231 -2.33 -13.60 11.57
N ALA A 232 -3.59 -13.36 11.91
CA ALA A 232 -4.67 -13.04 10.98
C ALA A 232 -5.38 -11.75 11.40
N GLY A 233 -6.04 -11.08 10.45
CA GLY A 233 -6.74 -9.82 10.70
C GLY A 233 -6.65 -8.87 9.51
N ASP A 234 -6.87 -7.58 9.79
CA ASP A 234 -6.72 -6.50 8.81
C ASP A 234 -5.33 -6.51 8.15
N ILE A 235 -5.30 -6.42 6.82
CA ILE A 235 -4.07 -6.58 6.03
C ILE A 235 -3.05 -5.53 6.41
N TYR A 236 -3.44 -4.26 6.47
CA TYR A 236 -2.52 -3.15 6.78
C TYR A 236 -1.96 -3.30 8.19
N THR A 237 -2.85 -3.46 9.17
CA THR A 237 -2.46 -3.54 10.59
C THR A 237 -1.53 -4.71 10.81
N ARG A 238 -1.84 -5.88 10.25
CA ARG A 238 -1.04 -7.09 10.45
C ARG A 238 0.41 -6.96 9.98
N ILE A 239 0.66 -6.30 8.85
CA ILE A 239 1.96 -6.34 8.16
C ILE A 239 2.80 -5.07 8.38
N ASN A 240 2.15 -3.96 8.76
CA ASN A 240 2.84 -2.71 9.03
C ASN A 240 3.40 -2.76 10.47
N PRO A 241 4.74 -2.68 10.65
CA PRO A 241 5.36 -2.79 11.98
C PRO A 241 4.90 -1.72 12.96
N LYS A 242 4.66 -0.49 12.50
CA LYS A 242 4.17 0.58 13.37
C LYS A 242 2.73 0.32 13.79
N ALA A 243 1.89 -0.18 12.88
CA ALA A 243 0.48 -0.41 13.15
C ALA A 243 0.19 -1.60 14.06
N ASN A 244 1.03 -2.64 14.05
CA ASN A 244 0.93 -3.77 14.96
C ASN A 244 1.83 -3.66 16.19
N ASP A 245 2.44 -2.50 16.45
CA ASP A 245 3.39 -2.31 17.56
C ASP A 245 4.51 -3.38 17.56
N HIS A 246 5.10 -3.59 16.39
CA HIS A 246 6.20 -4.52 16.14
C HIS A 246 5.90 -5.95 16.60
N LEU A 247 4.64 -6.40 16.44
CA LEU A 247 4.16 -7.71 16.92
C LEU A 247 5.06 -8.87 16.48
N TYR A 248 5.54 -8.86 15.24
CA TYR A 248 6.35 -9.96 14.71
C TYR A 248 7.74 -10.02 15.35
N GLU A 249 8.34 -8.88 15.66
CA GLU A 249 9.62 -8.80 16.39
C GLU A 249 9.43 -9.31 17.81
N ARG A 250 8.36 -8.89 18.48
CA ARG A 250 8.03 -9.31 19.86
C ARG A 250 7.77 -10.81 19.95
N LEU A 251 7.03 -11.40 19.01
CA LEU A 251 6.79 -12.84 18.95
C LEU A 251 8.10 -13.61 18.73
N ARG A 252 8.96 -13.14 17.81
CA ARG A 252 10.26 -13.78 17.56
C ARG A 252 11.20 -13.68 18.76
N ALA A 253 11.22 -12.53 19.45
CA ALA A 253 11.97 -12.34 20.69
C ALA A 253 11.46 -13.27 21.80
N GLY A 254 10.15 -13.58 21.80
CA GLY A 254 9.53 -14.57 22.67
C GLY A 254 9.80 -16.04 22.29
N GLY A 255 10.59 -16.30 21.24
CA GLY A 255 10.93 -17.67 20.81
C GLY A 255 9.90 -18.32 19.89
N PHE A 256 8.94 -17.57 19.36
CA PHE A 256 7.93 -18.07 18.43
C PHE A 256 8.36 -17.93 16.97
N GLU A 257 7.89 -18.86 16.14
CA GLU A 257 7.85 -18.68 14.69
C GLU A 257 6.54 -17.97 14.33
N VAL A 258 6.60 -16.96 13.46
CA VAL A 258 5.41 -16.24 13.01
C VAL A 258 4.97 -16.81 11.67
N TRP A 259 3.70 -17.18 11.58
CA TRP A 259 3.03 -17.41 10.31
C TRP A 259 2.06 -16.27 10.05
N THR A 260 2.17 -15.63 8.88
CA THR A 260 1.18 -14.66 8.42
C THR A 260 0.25 -15.30 7.41
N SER A 261 -1.06 -15.06 7.55
CA SER A 261 -2.00 -15.43 6.48
C SER A 261 -1.63 -14.70 5.19
N CYS A 262 -1.97 -15.30 4.04
CA CYS A 262 -1.70 -14.71 2.74
C CYS A 262 -2.30 -13.31 2.59
N MET A 263 -1.71 -12.49 1.72
CA MET A 263 -2.39 -11.31 1.18
C MET A 263 -3.02 -11.63 -0.17
N MET A 264 -2.34 -12.44 -0.98
CA MET A 264 -2.88 -12.91 -2.26
C MET A 264 -2.60 -14.38 -2.51
N ILE A 265 -1.42 -14.86 -2.15
CA ILE A 265 -1.00 -16.23 -2.40
C ILE A 265 -0.82 -16.98 -1.09
N ASP A 266 -1.63 -18.01 -0.87
CA ASP A 266 -1.34 -19.06 0.11
C ASP A 266 -1.05 -20.37 -0.63
N VAL A 267 0.15 -20.51 -1.18
CA VAL A 267 0.67 -21.84 -1.51
C VAL A 267 1.51 -22.31 -0.34
N SER A 268 0.85 -23.02 0.56
CA SER A 268 1.46 -23.97 1.47
C SER A 268 1.82 -25.23 0.70
N TRP A 269 3.11 -25.45 0.47
CA TRP A 269 3.68 -26.75 0.14
C TRP A 269 4.93 -26.95 0.99
#